data_AF-A0A924X6D2-F1
#
_entry.id   AF-A0A924X6D2-F1
#
_cell.length_a   1.000
_cell.length_b   1.000
_cell.length_c   1.000
_cell.angle_alpha   90.00
_cell.angle_beta   90.00
_cell.angle_gamma   90.00
#
_symmetry.space_group_name_H-M   'P 1'
#
loop_
_entity.id
_entity.type
_entity.pdbx_description
1 polymer ?
#
loop_
_entity_poly.entity_id
_entity_poly.type
_entity_poly.pdbx_seq_one_letter_code
_entity_poly.pdbx_strand_id
1 'polypeptide(L)'
;EPVVVEIGTQLLRVLSLSGLFIAVALTYTGGLQGTGDTKSPLYISVISQVLIPLSICFVIQRTGTLQPLHIWVAILVGHAVRCALSVLRFNQGKWRGIAVDIGTTPKAPFR
;
A
#
# COMPACT_ATOMS: atom_id res chain seq x y z
N GLU A 1 12.05 19.18 24.24
CA GLU A 1 13.00 18.26 23.58
C GLU A 1 13.25 18.59 22.10
N PRO A 2 14.34 19.30 21.77
CA PRO A 2 14.68 19.68 20.39
C PRO A 2 14.85 18.47 19.43
N VAL A 3 15.32 17.33 19.93
CA VAL A 3 15.52 16.11 19.12
C VAL A 3 14.21 15.55 18.55
N VAL A 4 13.11 15.65 19.29
CA VAL A 4 11.79 15.15 18.86
C VAL A 4 11.26 16.00 17.70
N VAL A 5 11.45 17.31 17.78
CA VAL A 5 11.05 18.26 16.73
C VAL A 5 11.84 17.99 15.44
N GLU A 6 13.14 17.71 15.55
CA GLU A 6 13.97 17.39 14.39
C GLU A 6 13.51 16.10 13.69
N ILE A 7 13.33 15.01 14.43
CA ILE A 7 12.85 13.73 13.89
C ILE A 7 11.46 13.88 13.27
N GLY A 8 10.55 14.60 13.95
CA GLY A 8 9.20 14.87 13.44
C GLY A 8 9.22 15.71 12.16
N THR A 9 10.08 16.71 12.07
CA THR A 9 10.22 17.53 10.86
C THR A 9 10.74 16.73 9.68
N GLN A 10 11.74 15.86 9.91
CA GLN A 10 12.24 14.94 8.88
C GLN A 10 11.14 14.00 8.38
N LEU A 11 10.39 13.39 9.30
CA LEU A 11 9.25 12.53 8.99
C LEU A 11 8.23 13.26 8.12
N LEU A 12 7.77 14.44 8.55
CA LEU A 12 6.75 15.21 7.85
C LEU A 12 7.19 15.57 6.43
N ARG A 13 8.44 16.00 6.22
CA ARG A 13 8.97 16.29 4.88
C ARG A 13 8.88 15.08 3.95
N VAL A 14 9.25 13.90 4.43
CA VAL A 14 9.19 12.65 3.65
C VAL A 14 7.74 12.22 3.41
N LEU A 15 6.86 12.39 4.40
CA LEU A 15 5.44 12.06 4.27
C LEU A 15 4.70 13.00 3.32
N SER A 16 5.08 14.28 3.23
CA SER A 16 4.51 15.21 2.25
C SER A 16 4.69 14.69 0.81
N LEU A 17 5.86 14.15 0.49
CA LEU A 17 6.09 13.50 -0.81
C LEU A 17 5.33 12.17 -0.92
N SER A 18 5.33 11.37 0.14
CA SER A 18 4.60 10.10 0.20
C SER A 18 3.10 10.26 -0.07
N GLY A 19 2.50 11.37 0.36
CA GLY A 19 1.08 11.66 0.20
C GLY A 19 0.60 11.54 -1.24
N LEU A 20 1.41 11.94 -2.22
CA LEU A 20 1.10 11.81 -3.64
C LEU A 20 0.95 10.34 -4.06
N PHE A 21 1.90 9.48 -3.64
CA PHE A 21 1.85 8.05 -3.93
C PHE A 21 0.69 7.35 -3.21
N ILE A 22 0.43 7.73 -1.96
CA ILE A 22 -0.66 7.18 -1.15
C ILE A 22 -2.00 7.51 -1.80
N ALA A 23 -2.22 8.76 -2.21
CA ALA A 23 -3.46 9.19 -2.85
C ALA A 23 -3.78 8.34 -4.08
N VAL A 24 -2.80 8.20 -5.00
CA VAL A 24 -2.95 7.38 -6.20
C VAL A 24 -3.18 5.91 -5.84
N ALA A 25 -2.38 5.34 -4.94
CA ALA A 25 -2.53 3.96 -4.51
C ALA A 25 -3.92 3.68 -3.92
N LEU A 26 -4.45 4.59 -3.09
CA LEU A 26 -5.77 4.46 -2.48
C LEU A 26 -6.89 4.54 -3.53
N THR A 27 -6.79 5.45 -4.51
CA THR A 27 -7.77 5.52 -5.61
C THR A 27 -7.85 4.20 -6.38
N TYR A 28 -6.71 3.65 -6.81
CA TYR A 28 -6.67 2.41 -7.58
C TYR A 28 -7.07 1.18 -6.75
N THR A 29 -6.58 1.06 -5.52
CA THR A 29 -6.96 -0.06 -4.64
C THR A 29 -8.40 0.03 -4.16
N GLY A 30 -8.95 1.23 -3.95
CA GLY A 30 -10.35 1.44 -3.67
C GLY A 30 -11.23 0.98 -4.83
N GLY A 31 -10.88 1.35 -6.06
CA GLY A 31 -11.56 0.87 -7.27
C GLY A 31 -11.55 -0.66 -7.39
N LEU A 32 -10.38 -1.30 -7.22
CA LEU A 32 -10.25 -2.76 -7.25
C LEU A 32 -11.12 -3.44 -6.18
N GLN A 33 -11.07 -2.96 -4.94
CA GLN A 33 -11.89 -3.53 -3.86
C GLN A 33 -13.38 -3.36 -4.12
N GLY A 34 -13.79 -2.23 -4.72
CA GLY A 34 -15.17 -1.96 -5.11
C GLY A 34 -15.72 -2.96 -6.14
N THR A 35 -14.88 -3.59 -6.95
CA THR A 35 -15.29 -4.64 -7.91
C THR A 35 -15.15 -6.06 -7.34
N GLY A 36 -14.90 -6.21 -6.04
CA GLY A 36 -14.67 -7.51 -5.39
C GLY A 36 -13.23 -8.03 -5.47
N ASP A 37 -12.29 -7.28 -6.06
CA ASP A 37 -10.87 -7.63 -6.10
C ASP A 37 -10.18 -7.25 -4.78
N THR A 38 -10.37 -8.05 -3.75
CA THR A 38 -9.80 -7.78 -2.41
C THR A 38 -8.42 -8.42 -2.21
N LYS A 39 -8.16 -9.54 -2.89
CA LYS A 39 -6.89 -10.28 -2.76
C LYS A 39 -5.71 -9.50 -3.36
N SER A 40 -5.89 -8.87 -4.52
CA SER A 40 -4.75 -8.17 -5.15
C SER A 40 -4.27 -6.98 -4.31
N PRO A 41 -5.16 -6.09 -3.82
CA PRO A 41 -4.78 -5.01 -2.90
C PRO A 41 -4.14 -5.50 -1.60
N LEU A 42 -4.60 -6.64 -1.05
CA LEU A 42 -4.01 -7.24 0.14
C LEU A 42 -2.53 -7.61 -0.09
N TYR A 43 -2.24 -8.38 -1.15
CA TYR A 43 -0.85 -8.77 -1.44
C TYR A 43 0.03 -7.57 -1.75
N ILE A 44 -0.49 -6.59 -2.50
CA ILE A 44 0.22 -5.33 -2.77
C ILE A 44 0.56 -4.63 -1.46
N SER A 45 -0.37 -4.54 -0.51
CA SER A 45 -0.16 -3.91 0.80
C SER A 45 0.91 -4.63 1.62
N VAL A 46 0.82 -5.96 1.75
CA VAL A 46 1.81 -6.74 2.54
C VAL A 46 3.21 -6.60 1.96
N ILE A 47 3.37 -6.72 0.65
CA ILE A 47 4.69 -6.61 0.00
C ILE A 47 5.24 -5.19 0.18
N SER A 48 4.44 -4.17 -0.12
CA SER A 48 4.91 -2.78 -0.16
C SER A 48 5.04 -2.11 1.21
N GLN A 49 4.23 -2.49 2.20
CA GLN A 49 4.18 -1.84 3.51
C GLN A 49 4.93 -2.63 4.59
N VAL A 50 5.13 -3.94 4.39
CA VAL A 50 5.81 -4.79 5.38
C VAL A 50 7.12 -5.31 4.81
N LEU A 51 7.07 -6.11 3.76
CA LEU A 51 8.27 -6.82 3.28
C LEU A 51 9.35 -5.86 2.81
N ILE A 52 9.01 -4.89 1.96
CA ILE A 52 9.99 -3.95 1.40
C ILE A 52 10.61 -3.06 2.49
N PRO A 53 9.84 -2.33 3.33
CA PRO A 53 10.44 -1.47 4.34
C PRO A 53 11.28 -2.24 5.35
N LEU A 54 10.81 -3.41 5.82
CA LEU A 54 11.58 -4.24 6.75
C LEU A 54 12.87 -4.77 6.11
N SER A 55 12.82 -5.19 4.85
CA SER A 55 14.01 -5.66 4.14
C SER A 55 15.05 -4.55 3.98
N ILE A 56 14.62 -3.34 3.62
CA ILE A 56 15.50 -2.17 3.49
C ILE A 56 16.15 -1.86 4.86
N CYS A 57 15.35 -1.74 5.92
CA CYS A 57 15.86 -1.47 7.26
C CYS A 57 16.82 -2.56 7.75
N PHE A 58 16.50 -3.84 7.49
CA PHE A 58 17.35 -4.97 7.84
C PHE A 58 18.70 -4.91 7.13
N VAL A 59 18.72 -4.67 5.82
CA VAL A 59 19.97 -4.55 5.05
C VAL A 59 20.82 -3.41 5.60
N ILE A 60 20.23 -2.22 5.80
CA ILE A 60 20.95 -1.05 6.32
C ILE A 60 21.52 -1.32 7.72
N GLN A 61 20.75 -1.95 8.60
CA GLN A 61 21.20 -2.32 9.95
C GLN A 61 22.37 -3.33 9.91
N ARG A 62 22.42 -4.20 8.91
CA ARG A 62 23.51 -5.19 8.75
C ARG A 62 24.77 -4.59 8.14
N THR A 63 24.64 -3.52 7.35
CA THR A 63 25.78 -2.88 6.66
C THR A 63 26.26 -1.59 7.34
N GLY A 64 25.53 -1.07 8.33
CA GLY A 64 25.88 0.17 9.01
C GLY A 64 24.91 0.53 10.14
N THR A 65 24.84 1.83 10.46
CA THR A 65 23.97 2.33 11.54
C THR A 65 22.59 2.71 11.00
N LEU A 66 21.54 2.14 11.58
CA LEU A 66 20.17 2.49 11.26
C LEU A 66 19.80 3.84 11.90
N GLN A 67 19.52 4.85 11.07
CA GLN A 67 19.10 6.18 11.49
C GLN A 67 17.62 6.42 11.14
N PRO A 68 16.92 7.36 11.81
CA PRO A 68 15.51 7.64 11.54
C PRO A 68 15.20 7.95 10.08
N LEU A 69 16.09 8.70 9.39
CA LEU A 69 15.94 9.02 7.97
C LEU A 69 15.84 7.77 7.08
N HIS A 70 16.59 6.72 7.40
CA HIS A 70 16.55 5.46 6.65
C HIS A 70 15.16 4.80 6.74
N ILE A 71 14.53 4.88 7.91
CA ILE A 71 13.18 4.36 8.14
C ILE A 71 12.15 5.16 7.31
N TRP A 72 12.27 6.50 7.32
CA TRP A 72 11.38 7.37 6.53
C TRP A 72 11.51 7.11 5.03
N VAL A 73 12.74 6.96 4.53
CA VAL A 73 12.99 6.62 3.12
C VAL A 73 12.47 5.22 2.78
N ALA A 74 12.64 4.23 3.65
CA ALA A 74 12.08 2.89 3.46
C ALA A 74 10.54 2.91 3.33
N ILE A 75 9.86 3.72 4.16
CA ILE A 75 8.41 3.95 4.08
C ILE A 75 8.03 4.63 2.76
N LEU A 76 8.76 5.67 2.34
CA LEU A 76 8.53 6.34 1.06
C LEU A 76 8.64 5.38 -0.13
N VAL A 77 9.69 4.54 -0.14
CA VAL A 77 9.87 3.50 -1.16
C VAL A 77 8.69 2.51 -1.14
N GLY A 78 8.23 2.11 0.05
CA GLY A 78 7.03 1.30 0.21
C GLY A 78 5.78 1.95 -0.42
N HIS A 79 5.56 3.25 -0.20
CA HIS A 79 4.44 3.98 -0.82
C HIS A 79 4.58 4.07 -2.35
N ALA A 80 5.77 4.33 -2.86
CA ALA A 80 6.03 4.37 -4.30
C ALA A 80 5.77 3.01 -4.96
N VAL A 81 6.22 1.91 -4.36
CA VAL A 81 5.96 0.55 -4.84
C VAL A 81 4.47 0.22 -4.76
N ARG A 82 3.79 0.59 -3.66
CA ARG A 82 2.34 0.41 -3.52
C ARG A 82 1.60 1.13 -4.65
N CYS A 83 1.96 2.37 -4.94
CA CYS A 83 1.41 3.16 -6.04
C CYS A 83 1.61 2.44 -7.38
N ALA A 84 2.85 2.11 -7.74
CA ALA A 84 3.18 1.45 -8.99
C ALA A 84 2.42 0.12 -9.16
N LEU A 85 2.45 -0.76 -8.16
CA LEU A 85 1.77 -2.05 -8.24
C LEU A 85 0.25 -1.91 -8.33
N SER A 86 -0.34 -0.92 -7.65
CA SER A 86 -1.79 -0.66 -7.71
C SER A 86 -2.23 -0.20 -9.10
N VAL A 87 -1.48 0.74 -9.69
CA VAL A 87 -1.71 1.22 -11.06
C VAL A 87 -1.56 0.07 -12.06
N LEU A 88 -0.47 -0.69 -11.98
CA LEU A 88 -0.22 -1.83 -12.86
C LEU A 88 -1.33 -2.88 -12.74
N ARG A 89 -1.75 -3.22 -11.52
CA ARG A 89 -2.79 -4.23 -11.27
C ARG A 89 -4.15 -3.80 -11.79
N PHE A 90 -4.46 -2.51 -11.69
CA PHE A 90 -5.69 -1.97 -12.27
C PHE A 90 -5.64 -1.98 -13.80
N ASN A 91 -4.51 -1.56 -14.40
CA ASN A 91 -4.36 -1.50 -15.85
C ASN A 91 -4.37 -2.89 -16.52
N GLN A 92 -4.02 -3.95 -15.79
CA GLN A 92 -4.18 -5.33 -16.27
C GLN A 92 -5.64 -5.72 -16.56
N GLY A 93 -6.63 -4.98 -16.05
CA GLY A 93 -8.05 -5.21 -16.36
C GLY A 93 -8.64 -6.52 -15.83
N LYS A 94 -7.86 -7.36 -15.14
CA LYS A 94 -8.32 -8.66 -14.58
C LYS A 94 -9.51 -8.51 -13.64
N TRP A 95 -9.65 -7.35 -13.01
CA TRP A 95 -10.79 -7.03 -12.15
C TRP A 95 -12.13 -6.96 -12.90
N ARG A 96 -12.11 -6.72 -14.22
CA ARG A 96 -13.33 -6.66 -15.05
C ARG A 96 -14.04 -8.01 -15.18
N GLY A 97 -13.32 -9.11 -15.01
CA GLY A 97 -13.88 -10.46 -15.09
C GLY A 97 -14.42 -10.98 -13.76
N ILE A 98 -14.37 -10.20 -12.68
CA ILE A 98 -14.86 -10.61 -11.37
C ILE A 98 -16.38 -10.46 -11.35
N ALA A 99 -17.09 -11.59 -11.29
CA ALA A 99 -18.53 -11.60 -11.09
C ALA A 99 -18.85 -11.30 -9.62
N VAL A 100 -19.65 -10.25 -9.39
CA VAL A 100 -20.17 -9.92 -8.06
C VAL A 100 -21.53 -10.57 -7.91
N ASP A 101 -21.67 -11.49 -6.96
CA ASP A 101 -22.97 -12.07 -6.60
C ASP A 101 -23.77 -11.02 -5.81
N ILE A 102 -24.72 -10.39 -6.49
CA ILE A 102 -25.72 -9.52 -5.88
C ILE A 102 -26.93 -10.42 -5.68
N GLY A 103 -27.05 -11.04 -4.51
CA GLY A 103 -28.02 -12.09 -4.18
C GLY A 103 -29.49 -11.73 -4.47
N THR A 104 -29.89 -11.80 -5.74
CA THR A 104 -31.21 -11.42 -6.25
C THR A 104 -32.07 -12.64 -6.59
N THR A 105 -31.68 -13.83 -6.17
CA THR A 105 -32.57 -14.99 -6.17
C THR A 105 -33.18 -15.17 -4.78
N PRO A 106 -34.49 -14.94 -4.59
CA PRO A 106 -35.18 -15.47 -3.43
C PRO A 106 -34.96 -16.98 -3.44
N LYS A 107 -34.44 -17.55 -2.35
CA LYS A 107 -34.50 -19.00 -2.16
C LYS A 107 -35.97 -19.39 -2.29
N ALA A 108 -36.32 -20.15 -3.33
CA ALA A 108 -37.66 -20.67 -3.50
C ALA A 108 -38.07 -21.38 -2.20
N PRO A 109 -39.30 -21.16 -1.69
CA PRO A 109 -39.74 -21.82 -0.47
C PRO A 109 -39.72 -23.33 -0.74
N PHE A 110 -39.04 -24.05 0.15
CA PHE A 110 -39.00 -25.51 0.17
C PHE A 110 -40.42 -26.05 0.03
N ARG A 111 -40.62 -26.94 -0.95
CA ARG A 111 -41.83 -27.74 -1.12
C ARG A 111 -41.80 -28.94 -0.18
#